data_AF-A0A2W6DRD1-F1
#
_entry.id   AF-A0A2W6DRD1-F1
#
_cell.length_a   1.000
_cell.length_b   1.000
_cell.length_c   1.000
_cell.angle_alpha   90.00
_cell.angle_beta   90.00
_cell.angle_gamma   90.00
#
_symmetry.space_group_name_H-M   'P 1'
#
loop_
_entity.id
_entity.type
_entity.pdbx_description
1 polymer ?
#
loop_
_entity_poly.entity_id
_entity_poly.type
_entity_poly.pdbx_seq_one_letter_code
_entity_poly.pdbx_strand_id
1 'polypeptide(L)'
;MPVPSPFRTVRRTAAPILLCLGMLVGYAVNPVGAGATTPTRATAVSWGISVTRMINSFRTDHGLAPLQARANLVSIAHAHNVKMAAYNRATHQLPGELPARTRISHAGYSAGTAGENVAQTATMTSVGVILVQRALNAHGGANSPRANILNRAFRFVGVDVTVDAVHGKLWVTEDFATVPSQPPPATVTMAASMLSTMNAERAQHGLPTLRMNANLTRSAHSHNLRMASYNLMSHLLPGELSFLSRLLVAGYSPRTAGENIGWNSDRSLAGVLYLQRIM
;
A
#
# COMPACT_ATOMS: atom_id res chain seq x y z
N MET A 1 -3.48 -40.58 -56.69
CA MET A 1 -2.35 -39.63 -56.62
C MET A 1 -2.62 -38.62 -55.50
N PRO A 2 -1.59 -38.10 -54.80
CA PRO A 2 -1.71 -37.47 -53.49
C PRO A 2 -2.00 -35.94 -53.53
N VAL A 3 -2.33 -35.43 -52.34
CA VAL A 3 -2.80 -34.09 -51.87
C VAL A 3 -1.91 -32.88 -52.28
N PRO A 4 -2.38 -31.61 -52.16
CA PRO A 4 -2.27 -30.92 -50.86
C PRO A 4 -3.46 -30.02 -50.44
N SER A 5 -3.66 -29.97 -49.13
CA SER A 5 -4.54 -29.09 -48.37
C SER A 5 -4.00 -27.66 -48.27
N PRO A 6 -4.85 -26.62 -48.17
CA PRO A 6 -4.40 -25.31 -47.73
C PRO A 6 -4.37 -25.24 -46.20
N PHE A 7 -3.16 -25.21 -45.63
CA PHE A 7 -2.92 -24.94 -44.22
C PHE A 7 -3.42 -23.53 -43.86
N ARG A 8 -4.42 -23.46 -42.99
CA ARG A 8 -4.84 -22.24 -42.30
C ARG A 8 -3.79 -21.90 -41.23
N THR A 9 -3.04 -20.83 -41.44
CA THR A 9 -2.03 -20.34 -40.49
C THR A 9 -2.73 -19.83 -39.24
N VAL A 10 -2.73 -20.63 -38.17
CA VAL A 10 -3.10 -20.16 -36.83
C VAL A 10 -1.96 -19.29 -36.33
N ARG A 11 -2.18 -17.97 -36.26
CA ARG A 11 -1.31 -17.08 -35.48
C ARG A 11 -1.39 -17.50 -34.02
N ARG A 12 -0.37 -18.21 -33.53
CA ARG A 12 -0.13 -18.40 -32.10
C ARG A 12 0.20 -17.04 -31.50
N THR A 13 -0.76 -16.42 -30.81
CA THR A 13 -0.46 -15.36 -29.86
C THR A 13 0.34 -15.98 -28.72
N ALA A 14 1.60 -15.58 -28.59
CA ALA A 14 2.42 -15.93 -27.44
C ALA A 14 1.79 -15.31 -26.19
N ALA A 15 1.22 -16.15 -25.32
CA ALA A 15 0.90 -15.74 -23.96
C ALA A 15 2.22 -15.47 -23.20
N PRO A 16 2.35 -14.36 -22.45
CA PRO A 16 3.53 -14.17 -21.63
C PRO A 16 3.52 -15.21 -20.53
N ILE A 17 4.55 -16.06 -20.55
CA ILE A 17 4.84 -17.05 -19.54
C ILE A 17 5.13 -16.30 -18.23
N LEU A 18 4.20 -16.37 -17.28
CA LEU A 18 4.46 -16.03 -15.88
C LEU A 18 5.48 -17.05 -15.36
N LEU A 19 6.76 -16.67 -15.38
CA LEU A 19 7.80 -17.47 -14.74
C LEU A 19 7.68 -17.27 -13.22
N CYS A 20 7.00 -18.22 -12.57
CA CYS A 20 7.08 -18.45 -11.14
C CYS A 20 8.53 -18.76 -10.77
N LEU A 21 9.23 -17.83 -10.10
CA LEU A 21 10.42 -18.14 -9.33
C LEU A 21 10.38 -17.35 -8.01
N GLY A 22 9.54 -17.83 -7.08
CA GLY A 22 9.60 -17.40 -5.69
C GLY A 22 10.71 -18.18 -4.99
N MET A 23 11.89 -17.56 -4.82
CA MET A 23 12.93 -18.10 -3.96
C MET A 23 12.92 -17.33 -2.64
N LEU A 24 12.36 -17.96 -1.60
CA LEU A 24 12.42 -17.50 -0.22
C LEU A 24 13.88 -17.57 0.27
N VAL A 25 14.43 -16.45 0.72
CA VAL A 25 15.64 -16.45 1.54
C VAL A 25 15.20 -16.40 3.00
N GLY A 26 15.26 -17.56 3.67
CA GLY A 26 15.16 -17.66 5.12
C GLY A 26 16.56 -17.80 5.72
N TYR A 27 17.00 -16.82 6.51
CA TYR A 27 18.13 -16.99 7.41
C TYR A 27 17.61 -17.16 8.84
N ALA A 28 17.82 -18.34 9.41
CA ALA A 28 17.59 -18.64 10.81
C ALA A 28 18.94 -18.67 11.53
N VAL A 29 19.19 -17.69 12.37
CA VAL A 29 20.16 -17.78 13.46
C VAL A 29 19.36 -17.64 14.76
N ASN A 30 19.37 -18.67 15.60
CA ASN A 30 18.74 -18.64 16.91
C ASN A 30 19.68 -17.94 17.90
N PRO A 31 19.16 -17.04 18.75
CA PRO A 31 19.76 -16.83 20.07
C PRO A 31 18.82 -17.33 21.17
N VAL A 32 19.42 -18.04 22.12
CA VAL A 32 18.85 -18.34 23.43
C VAL A 32 19.02 -17.10 24.32
N GLY A 33 17.97 -16.74 25.09
CA GLY A 33 18.13 -16.10 26.40
C GLY A 33 17.50 -14.72 26.63
N ALA A 34 16.63 -14.67 27.65
CA ALA A 34 16.27 -13.54 28.53
C ALA A 34 15.43 -12.36 27.97
N GLY A 35 14.16 -12.33 28.36
CA GLY A 35 13.44 -11.09 28.69
C GLY A 35 13.33 -9.99 27.64
N ALA A 36 13.40 -10.31 26.34
CA ALA A 36 13.20 -9.30 25.30
C ALA A 36 11.72 -8.89 25.26
N THR A 37 11.44 -7.66 25.69
CA THR A 37 10.13 -7.04 25.46
C THR A 37 9.88 -6.97 23.96
N THR A 38 8.73 -7.50 23.52
CA THR A 38 8.32 -7.47 22.12
C THR A 38 8.35 -6.01 21.61
N PRO A 39 8.98 -5.75 20.45
CA PRO A 39 9.05 -4.39 19.90
C PRO A 39 7.68 -3.76 19.76
N THR A 40 7.57 -2.48 20.09
CA THR A 40 6.30 -1.75 19.96
C THR A 40 6.05 -1.33 18.51
N ARG A 41 4.80 -0.95 18.19
CA ARG A 41 4.47 -0.32 16.91
C ARG A 41 5.28 0.96 16.66
N ALA A 42 5.52 1.78 17.69
CA ALA A 42 6.33 2.99 17.56
C ALA A 42 7.79 2.66 17.17
N THR A 43 8.35 1.60 17.76
CA THR A 43 9.66 1.05 17.39
C THR A 43 9.67 0.63 15.92
N ALA A 44 8.64 -0.09 15.46
CA ALA A 44 8.52 -0.56 14.08
C ALA A 44 8.47 0.61 13.07
N VAL A 45 7.72 1.66 13.37
CA VAL A 45 7.69 2.90 12.57
C VAL A 45 9.09 3.53 12.47
N SER A 46 9.84 3.58 13.58
CA SER A 46 11.21 4.10 13.56
C SER A 46 12.16 3.27 12.68
N TRP A 47 11.91 1.96 12.58
CA TRP A 47 12.65 1.08 11.68
C TRP A 47 12.30 1.32 10.22
N GLY A 48 11.03 1.51 9.85
CA GLY A 48 10.64 1.90 8.49
C GLY A 48 11.29 3.22 8.02
N ILE A 49 11.40 4.20 8.92
CA ILE A 49 12.15 5.46 8.66
C ILE A 49 13.65 5.17 8.45
N SER A 50 14.23 4.28 9.27
CA SER A 50 15.65 3.91 9.16
C SER A 50 15.94 3.16 7.86
N VAL A 51 15.07 2.23 7.45
CA VAL A 51 15.15 1.54 6.16
C VAL A 51 15.06 2.53 5.01
N THR A 52 14.14 3.50 5.05
CA THR A 52 14.05 4.56 4.02
C THR A 52 15.38 5.33 3.87
N ARG A 53 16.04 5.65 5.00
CA ARG A 53 17.38 6.26 5.00
C ARG A 53 18.43 5.33 4.37
N MET A 54 18.40 4.04 4.67
CA MET A 54 19.30 3.05 4.08
C MET A 54 19.11 2.90 2.56
N ILE A 55 17.87 2.85 2.09
CA ILE A 55 17.52 2.85 0.65
C ILE A 55 18.12 4.08 -0.03
N ASN A 56 17.93 5.27 0.56
CA ASN A 56 18.42 6.53 -0.02
C ASN A 56 19.95 6.66 0.03
N SER A 57 20.60 6.19 1.10
CA SER A 57 22.07 6.09 1.15
C SER A 57 22.57 5.22 0.01
N PHE A 58 22.03 4.01 -0.13
CA PHE A 58 22.44 3.07 -1.16
C PHE A 58 22.18 3.60 -2.58
N ARG A 59 21.07 4.30 -2.80
CA ARG A 59 20.82 5.00 -4.06
C ARG A 59 21.85 6.10 -4.33
N THR A 60 22.21 6.88 -3.32
CA THR A 60 23.20 7.96 -3.44
C THR A 60 24.58 7.40 -3.76
N ASP A 61 24.98 6.31 -3.11
CA ASP A 61 26.24 5.58 -3.38
C ASP A 61 26.31 5.06 -4.83
N HIS A 62 25.15 4.86 -5.46
CA HIS A 62 25.00 4.47 -6.85
C HIS A 62 24.69 5.65 -7.80
N GLY A 63 24.89 6.89 -7.36
CA GLY A 63 24.71 8.10 -8.18
C GLY A 63 23.25 8.38 -8.57
N LEU A 64 22.30 7.91 -7.77
CA LEU A 64 20.86 8.13 -7.98
C LEU A 64 20.30 9.11 -6.96
N ALA A 65 19.31 9.90 -7.39
CA ALA A 65 18.58 10.78 -6.49
C ALA A 65 17.84 9.98 -5.40
N PRO A 66 17.80 10.48 -4.15
CA PRO A 66 17.02 9.87 -3.08
C PRO A 66 15.52 9.87 -3.41
N LEU A 67 14.82 8.85 -2.95
CA LEU A 67 13.37 8.74 -3.01
C LEU A 67 12.73 9.58 -1.91
N GLN A 68 11.60 10.21 -2.23
CA GLN A 68 10.78 10.92 -1.25
C GLN A 68 9.82 9.95 -0.55
N ALA A 69 9.84 9.92 0.78
CA ALA A 69 8.92 9.09 1.56
C ALA A 69 7.48 9.58 1.42
N ARG A 70 6.52 8.67 1.25
CA ARG A 70 5.10 9.00 1.06
C ARG A 70 4.20 8.19 1.99
N ALA A 71 3.45 8.89 2.85
CA ALA A 71 2.61 8.27 3.87
C ALA A 71 1.51 7.36 3.29
N ASN A 72 0.96 7.68 2.12
CA ASN A 72 0.00 6.82 1.41
C ASN A 72 0.62 5.51 0.94
N LEU A 73 1.89 5.51 0.48
CA LEU A 73 2.63 4.28 0.17
C LEU A 73 2.94 3.47 1.44
N VAL A 74 3.33 4.13 2.54
CA VAL A 74 3.54 3.45 3.84
C VAL A 74 2.25 2.76 4.30
N SER A 75 1.10 3.41 4.12
CA SER A 75 -0.20 2.86 4.54
C SER A 75 -0.59 1.59 3.78
N ILE A 76 -0.33 1.52 2.47
CA ILE A 76 -0.62 0.31 1.68
C ILE A 76 0.39 -0.80 1.95
N ALA A 77 1.67 -0.47 2.15
CA ALA A 77 2.71 -1.41 2.59
C ALA A 77 2.37 -2.02 3.95
N HIS A 78 1.88 -1.21 4.89
CA HIS A 78 1.40 -1.67 6.19
C HIS A 78 0.22 -2.63 6.07
N ALA A 79 -0.78 -2.29 5.25
CA ALA A 79 -1.92 -3.17 5.03
C ALA A 79 -1.50 -4.53 4.45
N HIS A 80 -0.53 -4.54 3.54
CA HIS A 80 0.04 -5.76 2.99
C HIS A 80 0.80 -6.59 4.04
N ASN A 81 1.66 -5.94 4.83
CA ASN A 81 2.38 -6.57 5.95
C ASN A 81 1.44 -7.22 6.99
N VAL A 82 0.35 -6.54 7.36
CA VAL A 82 -0.65 -7.10 8.30
C VAL A 82 -1.27 -8.37 7.74
N LYS A 83 -1.54 -8.44 6.44
CA LYS A 83 -2.03 -9.66 5.80
C LYS A 83 -0.95 -10.74 5.76
N MET A 84 0.30 -10.40 5.43
CA MET A 84 1.39 -11.38 5.46
C MET A 84 1.59 -11.97 6.85
N ALA A 85 1.45 -11.16 7.90
CA ALA A 85 1.45 -11.61 9.29
C ALA A 85 0.29 -12.58 9.58
N ALA A 86 -0.94 -12.22 9.17
CA ALA A 86 -2.11 -13.07 9.37
C ALA A 86 -2.01 -14.42 8.65
N TYR A 87 -1.40 -14.46 7.46
CA TYR A 87 -1.15 -15.69 6.70
C TYR A 87 0.19 -16.36 7.03
N ASN A 88 1.01 -15.74 7.89
CA ASN A 88 2.38 -16.12 8.21
C ASN A 88 3.23 -16.44 6.94
N ARG A 89 3.07 -15.64 5.88
CA ARG A 89 3.67 -15.92 4.56
C ARG A 89 4.13 -14.65 3.86
N ALA A 90 5.42 -14.59 3.52
CA ALA A 90 5.98 -13.54 2.68
C ALA A 90 5.62 -13.81 1.21
N THR A 91 4.90 -12.89 0.59
CA THR A 91 4.48 -12.96 -0.82
C THR A 91 3.99 -11.60 -1.28
N HIS A 92 4.21 -11.24 -2.55
CA HIS A 92 3.69 -10.01 -3.16
C HIS A 92 2.16 -9.95 -3.25
N GLN A 93 1.52 -11.12 -3.20
CA GLN A 93 0.08 -11.24 -3.32
C GLN A 93 -0.44 -12.39 -2.46
N LEU A 94 -1.40 -12.07 -1.61
CA LEU A 94 -2.17 -13.03 -0.82
C LEU A 94 -3.55 -13.30 -1.47
N PRO A 95 -4.19 -14.44 -1.17
CA PRO A 95 -5.56 -14.70 -1.64
C PRO A 95 -6.52 -13.55 -1.29
N GLY A 96 -7.33 -13.13 -2.28
CA GLY A 96 -8.29 -12.03 -2.11
C GLY A 96 -7.66 -10.63 -2.09
N GLU A 97 -6.35 -10.49 -2.23
CA GLU A 97 -5.68 -9.20 -2.29
C GLU A 97 -5.53 -8.70 -3.73
N LEU A 98 -5.78 -7.40 -3.94
CA LEU A 98 -5.43 -6.72 -5.18
C LEU A 98 -3.92 -6.84 -5.43
N PRO A 99 -3.46 -7.02 -6.68
CA PRO A 99 -2.02 -7.02 -7.00
C PRO A 99 -1.31 -5.75 -6.52
N ALA A 100 -0.01 -5.84 -6.18
CA ALA A 100 0.78 -4.71 -5.65
C ALA A 100 0.65 -3.43 -6.49
N ARG A 101 0.76 -3.54 -7.81
CA ARG A 101 0.61 -2.41 -8.74
C ARG A 101 -0.76 -1.75 -8.66
N THR A 102 -1.81 -2.53 -8.41
CA THR A 102 -3.18 -2.02 -8.22
C THR A 102 -3.34 -1.35 -6.86
N ARG A 103 -2.74 -1.92 -5.79
CA ARG A 103 -2.70 -1.26 -4.46
C ARG A 103 -2.01 0.10 -4.54
N ILE A 104 -0.86 0.17 -5.19
CA ILE A 104 -0.08 1.39 -5.42
C ILE A 104 -0.85 2.37 -6.31
N SER A 105 -1.59 1.88 -7.30
CA SER A 105 -2.44 2.71 -8.14
C SER A 105 -3.59 3.36 -7.37
N HIS A 106 -4.25 2.62 -6.48
CA HIS A 106 -5.29 3.18 -5.61
C HIS A 106 -4.73 4.24 -4.65
N ALA A 107 -3.43 4.17 -4.31
CA ALA A 107 -2.75 5.22 -3.55
C ALA A 107 -2.43 6.50 -4.36
N GLY A 108 -2.82 6.57 -5.64
CA GLY A 108 -2.70 7.76 -6.50
C GLY A 108 -1.47 7.77 -7.43
N TYR A 109 -0.90 6.59 -7.72
CA TYR A 109 0.28 6.45 -8.58
C TYR A 109 -0.01 5.68 -9.87
N SER A 110 0.86 5.82 -10.86
CA SER A 110 0.72 5.06 -12.10
C SER A 110 1.03 3.58 -11.91
N ALA A 111 0.08 2.69 -12.19
CA ALA A 111 0.25 1.24 -12.12
C ALA A 111 1.39 0.72 -13.03
N GLY A 112 1.62 1.40 -14.16
CA GLY A 112 2.62 1.02 -15.16
C GLY A 112 4.06 1.15 -14.66
N THR A 113 4.28 1.88 -13.57
CA THR A 113 5.61 2.14 -13.02
C THR A 113 5.60 2.12 -11.50
N ALA A 114 5.05 1.03 -10.95
CA ALA A 114 5.09 0.68 -9.54
C ALA A 114 6.01 -0.55 -9.33
N GLY A 115 6.64 -0.64 -8.16
CA GLY A 115 7.45 -1.78 -7.74
C GLY A 115 7.19 -2.08 -6.27
N GLU A 116 7.43 -3.31 -5.86
CA GLU A 116 7.30 -3.73 -4.46
C GLU A 116 8.45 -4.66 -4.12
N ASN A 117 9.06 -4.45 -2.96
CA ASN A 117 9.94 -5.43 -2.34
C ASN A 117 9.27 -5.93 -1.05
N VAL A 118 9.36 -7.24 -0.81
CA VAL A 118 8.81 -7.90 0.37
C VAL A 118 9.91 -8.71 1.03
N ALA A 119 9.99 -8.64 2.36
CA ALA A 119 10.89 -9.44 3.16
C ALA A 119 10.31 -9.76 4.54
N GLN A 120 10.92 -10.73 5.22
CA GLN A 120 10.65 -11.04 6.61
C GLN A 120 11.94 -11.37 7.36
N THR A 121 11.91 -11.29 8.68
CA THR A 121 12.99 -11.80 9.55
C THR A 121 12.44 -12.27 10.90
N ALA A 122 13.02 -13.33 11.46
CA ALA A 122 12.73 -13.77 12.84
C ALA A 122 13.54 -12.97 13.88
N THR A 123 14.56 -12.22 13.46
CA THR A 123 15.34 -11.34 14.34
C THR A 123 14.57 -10.04 14.55
N MET A 124 13.72 -9.98 15.57
CA MET A 124 12.82 -8.85 15.85
C MET A 124 13.54 -7.66 16.50
N THR A 125 14.64 -7.20 15.90
CA THR A 125 15.46 -6.10 16.39
C THR A 125 15.83 -5.14 15.27
N SER A 126 16.37 -3.96 15.61
CA SER A 126 16.93 -3.02 14.64
C SER A 126 18.01 -3.68 13.77
N VAL A 127 18.84 -4.55 14.35
CA VAL A 127 19.86 -5.31 13.63
C VAL A 127 19.22 -6.24 12.60
N GLY A 128 18.14 -6.94 12.96
CA GLY A 128 17.42 -7.81 12.02
C GLY A 128 16.89 -7.04 10.81
N VAL A 129 16.29 -5.87 11.02
CA VAL A 129 15.81 -5.00 9.94
C VAL A 129 16.98 -4.51 9.07
N ILE A 130 18.10 -4.11 9.67
CA ILE A 130 19.31 -3.68 8.93
C ILE A 130 19.85 -4.81 8.05
N LEU A 131 19.90 -6.05 8.56
CA LEU A 131 20.38 -7.20 7.81
C LEU A 131 19.45 -7.56 6.65
N VAL A 132 18.13 -7.50 6.88
CA VAL A 132 17.13 -7.64 5.79
C VAL A 132 17.40 -6.61 4.70
N GLN A 133 17.57 -5.33 5.06
CA GLN A 133 17.81 -4.30 4.06
C GLN A 133 19.09 -4.52 3.27
N ARG A 134 20.17 -4.93 3.95
CA ARG A 134 21.44 -5.26 3.28
C ARG A 134 21.27 -6.44 2.32
N ALA A 135 20.47 -7.44 2.68
CA ALA A 135 20.17 -8.57 1.80
C ALA A 135 19.37 -8.13 0.56
N LEU A 136 18.36 -7.26 0.72
CA LEU A 136 17.62 -6.68 -0.41
C LEU A 136 18.54 -5.88 -1.33
N ASN A 137 19.45 -5.08 -0.78
CA ASN A 137 20.46 -4.34 -1.55
C ASN A 137 21.44 -5.26 -2.30
N ALA A 138 21.78 -6.42 -1.75
CA ALA A 138 22.75 -7.36 -2.33
C ALA A 138 22.15 -8.28 -3.41
N HIS A 139 20.82 -8.40 -3.48
CA HIS A 139 20.17 -9.36 -4.37
C HIS A 139 20.38 -9.02 -5.85
N GLY A 140 20.96 -9.94 -6.63
CA GLY A 140 21.24 -9.73 -8.05
C GLY A 140 20.07 -10.05 -8.98
N GLY A 141 20.12 -9.54 -10.21
CA GLY A 141 19.16 -9.87 -11.28
C GLY A 141 18.18 -8.74 -11.61
N ALA A 142 17.56 -8.81 -12.80
CA ALA A 142 16.69 -7.75 -13.34
C ALA A 142 15.34 -7.61 -12.61
N ASN A 143 14.85 -8.70 -12.01
CA ASN A 143 13.59 -8.74 -11.24
C ASN A 143 13.85 -8.83 -9.73
N SER A 144 14.97 -8.28 -9.27
CA SER A 144 15.40 -8.35 -7.87
C SER A 144 14.91 -7.16 -7.04
N PRO A 145 14.90 -7.29 -5.70
CA PRO A 145 14.69 -6.15 -4.82
C PRO A 145 15.66 -4.99 -5.07
N ARG A 146 16.94 -5.31 -5.32
CA ARG A 146 17.97 -4.32 -5.69
C ARG A 146 17.60 -3.57 -6.97
N ALA A 147 17.04 -4.25 -7.98
CA ALA A 147 16.64 -3.62 -9.23
C ALA A 147 15.52 -2.59 -9.00
N ASN A 148 14.57 -2.86 -8.10
CA ASN A 148 13.57 -1.87 -7.68
C ASN A 148 14.23 -0.69 -6.96
N ILE A 149 15.10 -0.96 -5.97
CA ILE A 149 15.81 0.08 -5.19
C ILE A 149 16.62 1.01 -6.09
N LEU A 150 17.28 0.49 -7.13
CA LEU A 150 18.11 1.26 -8.07
C LEU A 150 17.36 1.73 -9.32
N ASN A 151 16.05 1.52 -9.39
CA ASN A 151 15.29 1.93 -10.56
C ASN A 151 15.28 3.47 -10.68
N ARG A 152 15.73 3.97 -11.83
CA ARG A 152 15.81 5.41 -12.17
C ARG A 152 14.46 6.06 -12.40
N ALA A 153 13.39 5.29 -12.63
CA ALA A 153 12.05 5.83 -12.81
C ALA A 153 11.43 6.26 -11.47
N PHE A 154 11.68 5.51 -10.39
CA PHE A 154 11.04 5.76 -9.10
C PHE A 154 11.46 7.10 -8.49
N ARG A 155 10.48 7.74 -7.84
CA ARG A 155 10.61 9.04 -7.17
C ARG A 155 10.11 8.97 -5.72
N PHE A 156 9.23 8.02 -5.42
CA PHE A 156 8.65 7.85 -4.09
C PHE A 156 8.84 6.44 -3.56
N VAL A 157 8.85 6.35 -2.23
CA VAL A 157 8.84 5.08 -1.51
C VAL A 157 7.91 5.17 -0.31
N GLY A 158 7.23 4.07 0.01
CA GLY A 158 6.64 3.82 1.31
C GLY A 158 7.23 2.55 1.91
N VAL A 159 7.80 2.66 3.10
CA VAL A 159 8.35 1.51 3.81
C VAL A 159 7.55 1.28 5.08
N ASP A 160 7.02 0.08 5.25
CA ASP A 160 6.45 -0.37 6.52
C ASP A 160 7.26 -1.55 7.08
N VAL A 161 7.44 -1.52 8.41
CA VAL A 161 7.89 -2.66 9.20
C VAL A 161 6.78 -3.00 10.19
N THR A 162 6.28 -4.23 10.15
CA THR A 162 5.23 -4.71 11.06
C THR A 162 5.77 -5.78 11.99
N VAL A 163 5.46 -5.63 13.28
CA VAL A 163 5.81 -6.57 14.34
C VAL A 163 4.72 -7.64 14.42
N ASP A 164 5.10 -8.89 14.21
CA ASP A 164 4.24 -10.06 14.38
C ASP A 164 4.72 -10.83 15.61
N ALA A 165 4.15 -10.47 16.76
CA ALA A 165 4.43 -11.11 18.03
C ALA A 165 3.94 -12.55 18.09
N VAL A 166 2.94 -12.91 17.27
CA VAL A 166 2.31 -14.24 17.28
C VAL A 166 3.25 -15.25 16.66
N HIS A 167 3.88 -14.91 15.54
CA HIS A 167 4.80 -15.80 14.84
C HIS A 167 6.28 -15.49 15.10
N GLY A 168 6.59 -14.47 15.91
CA GLY A 168 7.96 -14.08 16.24
C GLY A 168 8.72 -13.52 15.04
N LYS A 169 8.07 -12.66 14.24
CA LYS A 169 8.64 -12.13 12.98
C LYS A 169 8.48 -10.62 12.84
N LEU A 170 9.32 -10.04 12.00
CA LEU A 170 9.09 -8.74 11.38
C LEU A 170 8.77 -8.95 9.90
N TRP A 171 7.79 -8.19 9.42
CA TRP A 171 7.41 -8.09 8.01
C TRP A 171 7.86 -6.75 7.47
N VAL A 172 8.48 -6.73 6.30
CA VAL A 172 8.98 -5.51 5.66
C VAL A 172 8.42 -5.44 4.25
N THR A 173 7.78 -4.33 3.91
CA THR A 173 7.32 -4.03 2.55
C THR A 173 7.84 -2.66 2.14
N GLU A 174 8.45 -2.58 0.96
CA GLU A 174 8.90 -1.35 0.32
C GLU A 174 8.11 -1.15 -0.98
N ASP A 175 7.16 -0.20 -0.98
CA ASP A 175 6.39 0.15 -2.16
C ASP A 175 7.03 1.34 -2.87
N PHE A 176 7.38 1.15 -4.14
CA PHE A 176 8.03 2.14 -4.99
C PHE A 176 7.07 2.66 -6.04
N ALA A 177 7.11 3.96 -6.27
CA ALA A 177 6.32 4.60 -7.31
C ALA A 177 7.10 5.69 -8.05
N THR A 178 6.73 5.92 -9.30
CA THR A 178 7.15 7.11 -10.06
C THR A 178 6.33 8.33 -9.68
N VAL A 179 6.40 9.39 -10.48
CA VAL A 179 5.51 10.55 -10.36
C VAL A 179 4.06 10.10 -10.12
N PRO A 180 3.28 10.83 -9.31
CA PRO A 180 1.87 10.51 -9.18
C PRO A 180 1.28 10.45 -10.58
N SER A 181 0.35 9.52 -10.83
CA SER A 181 -0.46 9.65 -12.03
C SER A 181 -1.01 11.07 -12.03
N GLN A 182 -0.99 11.76 -13.18
CA GLN A 182 -1.65 13.05 -13.34
C GLN A 182 -2.96 12.97 -12.53
N PRO A 183 -3.27 13.94 -11.63
CA PRO A 183 -4.58 13.94 -10.98
C PRO A 183 -5.58 13.69 -12.11
N PRO A 184 -6.56 12.78 -11.92
CA PRO A 184 -7.53 12.51 -12.98
C PRO A 184 -7.94 13.84 -13.58
N PRO A 185 -8.07 13.95 -14.92
CA PRO A 185 -8.48 15.20 -15.54
C PRO A 185 -9.65 15.78 -14.75
N ALA A 186 -9.83 17.09 -14.74
CA ALA A 186 -10.87 17.77 -13.99
C ALA A 186 -12.30 17.45 -14.48
N THR A 187 -12.59 16.21 -14.89
CA THR A 187 -13.87 15.57 -14.63
C THR A 187 -14.17 15.64 -13.14
N VAL A 188 -15.38 16.11 -12.82
CA VAL A 188 -15.89 16.11 -11.44
C VAL A 188 -15.70 14.70 -10.86
N THR A 189 -14.82 14.56 -9.88
CA THR A 189 -14.61 13.28 -9.21
C THR A 189 -15.89 12.89 -8.45
N MET A 190 -16.16 11.61 -8.24
CA MET A 190 -17.31 11.18 -7.42
C MET A 190 -17.33 11.87 -6.05
N ALA A 191 -16.15 12.07 -5.45
CA ALA A 191 -16.00 12.82 -4.20
C ALA A 191 -16.36 14.31 -4.35
N ALA A 192 -15.99 14.95 -5.46
CA ALA A 192 -16.39 16.32 -5.76
C ALA A 192 -17.90 16.45 -6.01
N SER A 193 -18.51 15.47 -6.68
CA SER A 193 -19.97 15.40 -6.85
C SER A 193 -20.68 15.23 -5.50
N MET A 194 -20.21 14.33 -4.63
CA MET A 194 -20.74 14.19 -3.27
C MET A 194 -20.63 15.50 -2.47
N LEU A 195 -19.47 16.16 -2.50
CA LEU A 195 -19.28 17.45 -1.83
C LEU A 195 -20.26 18.50 -2.37
N SER A 196 -20.45 18.54 -3.69
CA SER A 196 -21.41 19.45 -4.31
C SER A 196 -22.83 19.17 -3.84
N THR A 197 -23.23 17.90 -3.76
CA THR A 197 -24.55 17.50 -3.24
C THR A 197 -24.72 17.86 -1.77
N MET A 198 -23.74 17.55 -0.92
CA MET A 198 -23.75 17.96 0.50
C MET A 198 -23.85 19.47 0.66
N ASN A 199 -23.10 20.24 -0.14
CA ASN A 199 -23.13 21.70 -0.06
C ASN A 199 -24.45 22.29 -0.56
N ALA A 200 -25.10 21.67 -1.55
CA ALA A 200 -26.44 22.06 -1.98
C ALA A 200 -27.48 21.85 -0.88
N GLU A 201 -27.43 20.70 -0.20
CA GLU A 201 -28.30 20.40 0.95
C GLU A 201 -28.04 21.34 2.13
N ARG A 202 -26.76 21.63 2.43
CA ARG A 202 -26.38 22.61 3.45
C ARG A 202 -26.91 24.00 3.13
N ALA A 203 -26.87 24.42 1.87
CA ALA A 203 -27.42 25.71 1.45
C ALA A 203 -28.94 25.78 1.64
N GLN A 204 -29.68 24.69 1.39
CA GLN A 204 -31.13 24.61 1.66
C GLN A 204 -31.46 24.81 3.16
N HIS A 205 -30.53 24.45 4.03
CA HIS A 205 -30.65 24.61 5.49
C HIS A 205 -29.91 25.84 6.04
N GLY A 206 -29.43 26.75 5.19
CA GLY A 206 -28.71 27.95 5.62
C GLY A 206 -27.35 27.69 6.29
N LEU A 207 -26.74 26.53 6.05
CA LEU A 207 -25.47 26.11 6.64
C LEU A 207 -24.27 26.50 5.74
N PRO A 208 -23.10 26.88 6.33
CA PRO A 208 -21.90 27.19 5.57
C PRO A 208 -21.41 26.00 4.73
N THR A 209 -20.78 26.24 3.58
CA THR A 209 -20.27 25.16 2.72
C THR A 209 -19.08 24.43 3.35
N LEU A 210 -19.01 23.12 3.12
CA LEU A 210 -17.86 22.28 3.39
C LEU A 210 -16.80 22.43 2.29
N ARG A 211 -15.55 22.14 2.63
CA ARG A 211 -14.41 22.11 1.70
C ARG A 211 -13.68 20.77 1.82
N MET A 212 -13.22 20.24 0.69
CA MET A 212 -12.34 19.07 0.70
C MET A 212 -11.00 19.40 1.36
N ASN A 213 -10.52 18.49 2.19
CA ASN A 213 -9.22 18.57 2.83
C ASN A 213 -8.42 17.30 2.51
N ALA A 214 -7.22 17.45 1.95
CA ALA A 214 -6.42 16.32 1.48
C ALA A 214 -6.04 15.33 2.60
N ASN A 215 -5.89 15.79 3.85
CA ASN A 215 -5.60 14.92 4.98
C ASN A 215 -6.84 14.11 5.40
N LEU A 216 -8.02 14.75 5.43
CA LEU A 216 -9.29 14.05 5.66
C LEU A 216 -9.59 13.03 4.56
N THR A 217 -9.42 13.40 3.29
CA THR A 217 -9.60 12.50 2.14
C THR A 217 -8.69 11.27 2.25
N ARG A 218 -7.44 11.47 2.67
CA ARG A 218 -6.47 10.38 2.85
C ARG A 218 -6.87 9.44 3.99
N SER A 219 -7.33 9.99 5.11
CA SER A 219 -7.83 9.21 6.24
C SER A 219 -9.05 8.37 5.85
N ALA A 220 -10.04 9.00 5.21
CA ALA A 220 -11.27 8.34 4.75
C ALA A 220 -10.95 7.24 3.72
N HIS A 221 -10.07 7.51 2.77
CA HIS A 221 -9.67 6.52 1.77
C HIS A 221 -8.97 5.31 2.41
N SER A 222 -8.05 5.54 3.35
CA SER A 222 -7.40 4.45 4.09
C SER A 222 -8.40 3.59 4.86
N HIS A 223 -9.39 4.22 5.51
CA HIS A 223 -10.44 3.50 6.25
C HIS A 223 -11.33 2.68 5.30
N ASN A 224 -11.75 3.27 4.16
CA ASN A 224 -12.53 2.58 3.13
C ASN A 224 -11.80 1.34 2.57
N LEU A 225 -10.49 1.43 2.32
CA LEU A 225 -9.70 0.29 1.87
C LEU A 225 -9.65 -0.83 2.92
N ARG A 226 -9.56 -0.48 4.21
CA ARG A 226 -9.62 -1.47 5.29
C ARG A 226 -10.99 -2.12 5.36
N MET A 227 -12.09 -1.35 5.32
CA MET A 227 -13.45 -1.90 5.31
C MET A 227 -13.65 -2.86 4.15
N ALA A 228 -13.22 -2.48 2.94
CA ALA A 228 -13.27 -3.34 1.77
C ALA A 228 -12.43 -4.62 1.95
N SER A 229 -11.25 -4.53 2.58
CA SER A 229 -10.38 -5.69 2.82
C SER A 229 -10.93 -6.69 3.83
N TYR A 230 -11.67 -6.22 4.84
CA TYR A 230 -12.37 -7.07 5.81
C TYR A 230 -13.73 -7.53 5.31
N ASN A 231 -14.19 -7.00 4.16
CA ASN A 231 -15.56 -7.11 3.69
C ASN A 231 -16.57 -6.78 4.82
N LEU A 232 -16.29 -5.71 5.56
CA LEU A 232 -17.03 -5.34 6.77
C LEU A 232 -17.17 -3.82 6.83
N MET A 233 -18.41 -3.34 6.89
CA MET A 233 -18.70 -1.93 7.17
C MET A 233 -18.66 -1.71 8.67
N SER A 234 -17.66 -0.97 9.15
CA SER A 234 -17.49 -0.65 10.57
C SER A 234 -16.70 0.64 10.73
N HIS A 235 -17.10 1.50 11.66
CA HIS A 235 -16.36 2.71 12.06
C HIS A 235 -14.99 2.39 12.68
N LEU A 236 -14.84 1.16 13.20
CA LEU A 236 -13.60 0.68 13.80
C LEU A 236 -13.38 -0.79 13.44
N LEU A 237 -12.37 -1.05 12.63
CA LEU A 237 -11.98 -2.42 12.30
C LEU A 237 -10.96 -2.99 13.31
N PRO A 238 -10.86 -4.32 13.44
CA PRO A 238 -9.84 -4.94 14.26
C PRO A 238 -8.42 -4.44 13.91
N GLY A 239 -7.68 -3.97 14.92
CA GLY A 239 -6.32 -3.46 14.76
C GLY A 239 -6.20 -2.10 14.05
N GLU A 240 -7.32 -1.44 13.75
CA GLU A 240 -7.31 -0.07 13.22
C GLU A 240 -7.24 0.97 14.35
N LEU A 241 -6.65 2.12 14.05
CA LEU A 241 -6.73 3.28 14.93
C LEU A 241 -8.18 3.80 15.02
N SER A 242 -8.54 4.38 16.17
CA SER A 242 -9.82 5.08 16.32
C SER A 242 -9.96 6.23 15.33
N PHE A 243 -11.19 6.61 15.00
CA PHE A 243 -11.49 7.69 14.05
C PHE A 243 -10.62 8.96 14.26
N LEU A 244 -10.61 9.50 15.49
CA LEU A 244 -9.80 10.69 15.80
C LEU A 244 -8.30 10.43 15.64
N SER A 245 -7.82 9.25 16.03
CA SER A 245 -6.41 8.87 15.86
C SER A 245 -6.02 8.74 14.39
N ARG A 246 -6.92 8.25 13.52
CA ARG A 246 -6.71 8.22 12.07
C ARG A 246 -6.55 9.63 11.50
N LEU A 247 -7.38 10.58 11.95
CA LEU A 247 -7.27 11.98 11.54
C LEU A 247 -5.93 12.60 11.97
N LEU A 248 -5.52 12.39 13.22
CA LEU A 248 -4.25 12.89 13.75
C LEU A 248 -3.06 12.31 12.97
N VAL A 249 -3.04 11.01 12.70
CA VAL A 249 -2.00 10.35 11.89
C VAL A 249 -2.00 10.84 10.45
N ALA A 250 -3.17 11.19 9.90
CA ALA A 250 -3.26 11.84 8.59
C ALA A 250 -2.80 13.31 8.60
N GLY A 251 -2.42 13.87 9.75
CA GLY A 251 -1.99 15.25 9.90
C GLY A 251 -3.15 16.24 9.96
N TYR A 252 -4.33 15.82 10.42
CA TYR A 252 -5.49 16.69 10.63
C TYR A 252 -5.87 16.70 12.12
N SER A 253 -5.84 17.88 12.73
CA SER A 253 -6.20 18.08 14.15
C SER A 253 -7.55 18.79 14.26
N PRO A 254 -8.67 18.05 14.32
CA PRO A 254 -10.00 18.66 14.41
C PRO A 254 -10.28 19.20 15.82
N ARG A 255 -11.05 20.30 15.89
CA ARG A 255 -11.77 20.65 17.13
C ARG A 255 -13.06 19.83 17.27
N THR A 256 -13.73 19.59 16.15
CA THR A 256 -14.93 18.75 16.03
C THR A 256 -14.78 17.89 14.78
N ALA A 257 -15.26 16.65 14.86
CA ALA A 257 -15.20 15.71 13.75
C ALA A 257 -16.34 14.69 13.84
N GLY A 258 -16.80 14.22 12.68
CA GLY A 258 -17.78 13.15 12.54
C GLY A 258 -17.41 12.25 11.37
N GLU A 259 -17.89 11.02 11.39
CA GLU A 259 -17.66 10.02 10.36
C GLU A 259 -19.00 9.40 9.96
N ASN A 260 -19.29 9.42 8.66
CA ASN A 260 -20.37 8.64 8.06
C ASN A 260 -19.73 7.60 7.14
N ILE A 261 -20.25 6.37 7.15
CA ILE A 261 -19.78 5.27 6.30
C ILE A 261 -20.96 4.67 5.55
N GLY A 262 -20.73 4.23 4.33
CA GLY A 262 -21.72 3.59 3.48
C GLY A 262 -21.06 2.81 2.37
N TRP A 263 -21.77 1.82 1.84
CA TRP A 263 -21.32 1.02 0.70
C TRP A 263 -22.49 0.68 -0.21
N ASN A 264 -22.20 0.49 -1.49
CA ASN A 264 -23.13 -0.03 -2.47
C ASN A 264 -22.39 -0.99 -3.43
N SER A 265 -23.14 -1.71 -4.24
CA SER A 265 -22.59 -2.51 -5.35
C SER A 265 -22.51 -1.73 -6.67
N ASP A 266 -23.28 -0.65 -6.82
CA ASP A 266 -23.24 0.23 -8.00
C ASP A 266 -22.03 1.17 -7.96
N ARG A 267 -21.02 0.82 -8.74
CA ARG A 267 -19.76 1.57 -8.86
C ARG A 267 -19.86 2.83 -9.72
N SER A 268 -21.05 3.23 -10.15
CA SER A 268 -21.27 4.44 -10.94
C SER A 268 -21.37 5.69 -10.06
N LEU A 269 -21.35 6.87 -10.70
CA LEU A 269 -21.64 8.14 -10.02
C LEU A 269 -23.05 8.13 -9.41
N ALA A 270 -24.03 7.53 -10.08
CA ALA A 270 -25.40 7.43 -9.57
C ALA A 270 -25.44 6.61 -8.27
N GLY A 271 -24.69 5.51 -8.22
CA GLY A 271 -24.56 4.70 -7.02
C GLY A 271 -23.99 5.48 -5.84
N VAL A 272 -22.91 6.24 -6.04
CA VAL A 272 -22.30 7.05 -4.97
C VAL A 272 -23.24 8.18 -4.51
N LEU A 273 -23.95 8.83 -5.45
CA LEU A 273 -24.92 9.86 -5.11
C LEU A 273 -26.17 9.30 -4.42
N TYR A 274 -26.55 8.05 -4.70
CA TYR A 274 -27.61 7.36 -3.97
C TYR A 274 -27.25 7.22 -2.49
N LEU A 275 -26.01 6.81 -2.19
CA LEU A 275 -25.52 6.72 -0.81
C LEU A 275 -25.64 8.06 -0.06
N GLN A 276 -25.28 9.17 -0.70
CA GLN A 276 -25.38 10.50 -0.09
C GLN A 276 -26.82 10.92 0.23
N ARG A 277 -27.82 10.38 -0.47
CA ARG A 277 -29.23 10.75 -0.27
C ARG A 277 -29.93 9.96 0.83
N ILE A 278 -29.33 8.86 1.29
CA ILE A 278 -29.92 7.94 2.27
C ILE A 278 -29.22 7.98 3.64
N MET A 279 -28.12 8.72 3.77
CA MET A 279 -27.38 8.95 5.01
C MET A 279 -27.76 10.29 5.61
#